data_AF-A0A268P3A6-F1
#
_entry.id   AF-A0A268P3A6-F1
#
_cell.length_a   1.000
_cell.length_b   1.000
_cell.length_c   1.000
_cell.angle_alpha   90.00
_cell.angle_beta   90.00
_cell.angle_gamma   90.00
#
_symmetry.space_group_name_H-M   'P 1'
#
loop_
_entity.id
_entity.type
_entity.pdbx_description
1 polymer ?
#
loop_
_entity_poly.entity_id
_entity_poly.type
_entity_poly.pdbx_seq_one_letter_code
_entity_poly.pdbx_strand_id
1 'polypeptide(L)'
;MKKFLKGLLKTIILTILLSILSLLLIAFVVDTYFLIFGDANDYMGVFWIIVFTPFILAVTLPLAIVTHALIVFFERKDSKEKNKSKR
;
A
#
# COMPACT_ATOMS: atom_id res chain seq x y z
N MET A 1 -1.54 -5.99 23.43
CA MET A 1 -0.68 -6.19 22.23
C MET A 1 -1.40 -6.81 21.04
N LYS A 2 -2.18 -7.90 21.20
CA LYS A 2 -2.82 -8.62 20.08
C LYS A 2 -3.70 -7.75 19.14
N LYS A 3 -4.44 -6.75 19.65
CA LYS A 3 -5.26 -5.85 18.81
C LYS A 3 -4.44 -4.94 17.90
N PHE A 4 -3.34 -4.37 18.42
CA PHE A 4 -2.42 -3.54 17.63
C PHE A 4 -1.74 -4.36 16.53
N LEU A 5 -1.26 -5.56 16.87
CA LEU A 5 -0.61 -6.44 15.91
C LEU A 5 -1.57 -6.85 14.77
N LYS A 6 -2.83 -7.15 15.10
CA LYS A 6 -3.87 -7.43 14.08
C LYS A 6 -4.16 -6.22 13.19
N GLY A 7 -4.22 -5.01 13.74
CA GLY A 7 -4.43 -3.77 12.97
C GLY A 7 -3.27 -3.47 12.03
N LEU A 8 -2.04 -3.61 12.54
CA LEU A 8 -0.82 -3.42 11.75
C LEU A 8 -0.71 -4.45 10.62
N LEU A 9 -0.98 -5.73 10.91
CA LEU A 9 -0.98 -6.79 9.89
C LEU A 9 -2.02 -6.52 8.78
N LYS A 10 -3.24 -6.10 9.17
CA LYS A 10 -4.28 -5.72 8.20
C LYS A 10 -3.84 -4.55 7.32
N THR A 11 -3.18 -3.55 7.91
CA THR A 11 -2.67 -2.38 7.18
C THR A 11 -1.58 -2.79 6.19
N ILE A 12 -0.64 -3.65 6.60
CA ILE A 12 0.41 -4.17 5.74
C ILE A 12 -0.18 -4.95 4.56
N ILE A 13 -1.09 -5.89 4.83
CA ILE A 13 -1.75 -6.70 3.79
C ILE A 13 -2.50 -5.79 2.80
N LEU A 14 -3.25 -4.81 3.31
CA LEU A 14 -3.97 -3.86 2.47
C LEU A 14 -3.02 -3.03 1.60
N THR A 15 -1.90 -2.58 2.17
CA THR A 15 -0.88 -1.80 1.45
C THR A 15 -0.24 -2.61 0.34
N ILE A 16 0.07 -3.89 0.60
CA ILE A 16 0.61 -4.81 -0.41
C ILE A 16 -0.41 -4.99 -1.55
N LEU A 17 -1.67 -5.28 -1.21
CA LEU A 17 -2.75 -5.41 -2.19
C LEU A 17 -2.92 -4.16 -3.06
N LEU A 18 -2.95 -2.97 -2.44
CA LEU A 18 -3.07 -1.70 -3.17
C LEU A 18 -1.86 -1.47 -4.10
N SER A 19 -0.66 -1.78 -3.62
CA SER A 19 0.58 -1.57 -4.39
C SER A 19 0.62 -2.48 -5.62
N ILE A 20 0.28 -3.76 -5.46
CA ILE A 20 0.23 -4.73 -6.57
C ILE A 20 -0.89 -4.37 -7.55
N LEU A 21 -2.07 -3.99 -7.04
CA LEU A 21 -3.19 -3.58 -7.88
C LEU A 21 -2.84 -2.35 -8.74
N SER A 22 -2.13 -1.38 -8.16
CA SER A 22 -1.68 -0.18 -8.89
C SER A 22 -0.72 -0.55 -10.02
N LEU A 23 0.20 -1.48 -9.77
CA LEU A 23 1.12 -1.99 -10.79
C LEU A 23 0.38 -2.75 -11.91
N LEU A 24 -0.59 -3.58 -11.57
CA LEU A 24 -1.42 -4.28 -12.54
C LEU A 24 -2.20 -3.31 -13.42
N LEU A 25 -2.74 -2.22 -12.83
CA LEU A 25 -3.44 -1.20 -13.58
C LEU A 25 -2.51 -0.50 -14.58
N ILE A 26 -1.30 -0.14 -14.17
CA ILE A 26 -0.30 0.49 -15.05
C ILE A 26 0.06 -0.47 -16.19
N ALA A 27 0.36 -1.73 -15.88
CA ALA A 27 0.67 -2.74 -16.89
C ALA A 27 -0.48 -2.91 -17.89
N PHE A 28 -1.72 -2.98 -17.40
CA PHE A 28 -2.90 -3.11 -18.26
C PHE A 28 -3.10 -1.90 -19.18
N VAL A 29 -2.92 -0.67 -18.67
CA VAL A 29 -3.02 0.54 -19.48
C VAL A 29 -1.95 0.55 -20.57
N VAL A 30 -0.72 0.15 -20.23
CA VAL A 30 0.39 0.10 -21.17
C VAL A 30 0.16 -1.00 -22.21
N ASP A 31 -0.22 -2.21 -21.82
CA ASP A 31 -0.53 -3.30 -22.73
C ASP A 31 -1.67 -2.93 -23.69
N THR A 32 -2.73 -2.28 -23.18
CA THR A 32 -3.85 -1.79 -24.01
C THR A 32 -3.39 -0.72 -24.99
N TYR A 33 -2.50 0.19 -24.59
CA TYR A 33 -1.93 1.21 -25.46
C TYR A 33 -1.12 0.57 -26.61
N PHE A 34 -0.23 -0.38 -26.29
CA PHE A 34 0.55 -1.09 -27.31
C PHE A 34 -0.33 -1.93 -28.22
N LEU A 35 -1.39 -2.56 -27.72
CA LEU A 35 -2.31 -3.33 -28.54
C LEU A 35 -3.10 -2.47 -29.54
N ILE A 36 -3.38 -1.20 -29.22
CA ILE A 36 -4.16 -0.29 -30.07
C ILE A 36 -3.25 0.54 -31.00
N PHE A 37 -2.08 0.97 -30.53
CA PHE A 37 -1.26 1.99 -31.22
C PHE A 37 0.18 1.54 -31.55
N GLY A 38 0.64 0.38 -31.07
CA GLY A 38 2.03 -0.07 -31.22
C GLY A 38 2.20 -1.46 -31.83
N ASP A 39 3.40 -1.77 -32.32
CA ASP A 39 3.78 -3.13 -32.70
C ASP A 39 3.88 -3.97 -31.40
N ALA A 40 2.98 -4.95 -31.24
CA ALA A 40 2.78 -5.72 -30.01
C ALA A 40 3.95 -6.66 -29.62
N ASN A 41 5.08 -6.59 -30.32
CA ASN A 41 6.07 -7.66 -30.33
C ASN A 41 7.09 -7.64 -29.17
N ASP A 42 7.24 -6.55 -28.42
CA ASP A 42 8.29 -6.44 -27.38
C ASP A 42 7.82 -6.11 -25.96
N TYR A 43 6.50 -5.95 -25.72
CA TYR A 43 6.02 -5.54 -24.40
C TYR A 43 5.69 -6.72 -23.49
N MET A 44 6.54 -6.95 -22.48
CA MET A 44 6.27 -7.88 -21.37
C MET A 44 5.79 -7.11 -20.13
N GLY A 45 4.52 -6.71 -20.09
CA GLY A 45 3.91 -6.03 -18.93
C GLY A 45 4.14 -6.78 -17.60
N VAL A 46 4.11 -8.12 -17.63
CA VAL A 46 4.39 -8.98 -16.47
C VAL A 46 5.83 -8.84 -15.95
N PHE A 47 6.81 -8.69 -16.84
CA PHE A 47 8.22 -8.48 -16.46
C PHE A 47 8.36 -7.18 -15.66
N TRP A 48 7.76 -6.09 -16.12
CA TRP A 48 7.80 -4.81 -15.45
C TRP A 48 7.13 -4.83 -14.08
N ILE A 49 6.01 -5.55 -13.91
CA ILE A 49 5.38 -5.74 -12.60
C ILE A 49 6.36 -6.40 -11.63
N ILE A 50 7.01 -7.50 -12.04
CA ILE A 50 7.94 -8.24 -11.18
C ILE A 50 9.14 -7.36 -10.79
N VAL A 51 9.67 -6.58 -11.73
CA VAL A 51 10.82 -5.69 -11.50
C VAL A 51 10.46 -4.53 -10.56
N PHE A 52 9.29 -3.91 -10.72
CA PHE A 52 8.92 -2.72 -9.94
C PHE A 52 8.23 -3.03 -8.61
N THR A 53 7.62 -4.22 -8.44
CA THR A 53 6.99 -4.64 -7.17
C THR A 53 7.90 -4.48 -5.95
N PRO A 54 9.16 -4.98 -5.93
CA PRO A 54 10.01 -4.84 -4.75
C PRO A 54 10.34 -3.37 -4.44
N PHE A 55 10.56 -2.53 -5.46
CA PHE A 55 10.84 -1.11 -5.27
C PHE A 55 9.64 -0.37 -4.67
N ILE A 56 8.44 -0.60 -5.19
CA ILE A 56 7.23 0.04 -4.68
C ILE A 56 6.97 -0.40 -3.25
N LEU A 57 7.05 -1.71 -2.96
CA LEU A 57 6.85 -2.23 -1.61
C LEU A 57 7.90 -1.71 -0.62
N ALA A 58 9.15 -1.54 -1.04
CA ALA A 58 10.20 -0.96 -0.20
C ALA A 58 9.90 0.47 0.24
N VAL A 59 9.12 1.23 -0.54
CA VAL A 59 8.70 2.60 -0.20
C VAL A 59 7.36 2.61 0.53
N THR A 60 6.38 1.85 0.07
CA THR A 60 5.01 1.91 0.61
C THR A 60 4.88 1.22 1.96
N LEU A 61 5.63 0.15 2.23
CA LEU A 61 5.57 -0.56 3.51
C LEU A 61 6.06 0.27 4.70
N PRO A 62 7.26 0.90 4.67
CA PRO A 62 7.70 1.77 5.77
C PRO A 62 6.72 2.92 6.01
N LEU A 63 6.23 3.54 4.94
CA LEU A 63 5.27 4.65 5.03
C LEU A 63 3.97 4.20 5.70
N ALA A 64 3.43 3.04 5.33
CA ALA A 64 2.23 2.48 5.93
C ALA A 64 2.42 2.14 7.41
N ILE A 65 3.58 1.58 7.78
CA ILE A 65 3.91 1.25 9.18
C ILE A 65 3.98 2.53 10.02
N VAL A 66 4.69 3.56 9.55
CA VAL A 66 4.81 4.85 10.24
C VAL A 66 3.45 5.52 10.39
N THR A 67 2.65 5.53 9.32
CA THR A 67 1.30 6.13 9.32
C THR A 67 0.40 5.42 10.33
N HIS A 68 0.38 4.09 10.35
CA HIS A 68 -0.41 3.34 11.34
C HIS A 68 0.08 3.59 12.77
N ALA A 69 1.39 3.67 12.99
CA ALA A 69 1.95 3.98 14.31
C ALA A 69 1.51 5.38 14.80
N LEU A 70 1.50 6.37 13.92
CA LEU A 70 1.03 7.73 14.21
C LEU A 70 -0.47 7.75 14.54
N ILE A 71 -1.31 7.09 13.73
CA ILE A 71 -2.76 7.00 13.97
C ILE A 71 -3.02 6.42 15.37
N VAL A 72 -2.39 5.29 15.69
CA VAL A 72 -2.56 4.63 16.99
C VAL A 72 -2.04 5.52 18.14
N PHE A 73 -0.97 6.27 17.92
CA PHE A 73 -0.44 7.19 18.91
C PHE A 73 -1.42 8.33 19.21
N PHE A 74 -1.98 8.96 18.17
CA PHE A 74 -2.97 10.03 18.32
C PHE A 74 -4.29 9.53 18.91
N GLU A 75 -4.83 8.39 18.48
CA GLU A 75 -6.04 7.80 19.06
C GLU A 75 -5.89 7.53 20.57
N ARG A 76 -4.70 7.09 21.00
CA ARG A 76 -4.39 6.90 22.43
C ARG A 76 -4.26 8.22 23.17
N LYS A 77 -3.71 9.25 22.55
CA LYS A 77 -3.58 10.59 23.14
C LYS A 77 -4.98 11.20 23.36
N ASP A 78 -5.82 11.19 22.33
CA ASP A 78 -7.18 11.74 22.37
C ASP A 78 -8.07 11.00 23.38
N SER A 79 -7.93 9.67 23.47
CA SER A 79 -8.65 8.87 24.47
C SER A 79 -8.25 9.21 25.91
N LYS A 80 -6.98 9.58 26.14
CA LYS A 80 -6.50 10.00 27.47
C LYS A 80 -6.99 11.40 27.85
N GLU A 81 -7.07 12.33 26.91
CA GLU A 81 -7.63 13.66 27.15
C GLU A 81 -9.14 13.61 27.43
N LYS A 82 -9.91 12.82 26.65
CA LYS A 82 -11.35 12.64 26.89
C LYS A 82 -11.67 12.04 28.26
N ASN A 83 -10.84 11.13 28.77
CA ASN A 83 -11.04 10.54 30.10
C ASN A 83 -10.64 11.46 31.25
N LYS A 84 -9.75 12.44 31.02
CA LYS A 84 -9.43 13.49 32.00
C LYS A 84 -10.51 14.56 32.10
N SER A 85 -11.16 14.91 30.99
CA SER A 85 -12.24 15.91 30.96
C SER A 85 -13.56 15.45 31.61
N LYS A 86 -13.73 14.14 31.86
CA LYS A 86 -14.94 13.57 32.48
C LYS A 86 -14.81 13.32 34.00
N ARG A 87 -13.66 13.64 34.60
CA ARG A 87 -13.43 13.65 36.04
C ARG A 87 -13.31 15.07 36.52
#